data_AF-A0A6L6HQ47-F1
#
_entry.id   AF-A0A6L6HQ47-F1
#
_cell.length_a   1.000
_cell.length_b   1.000
_cell.length_c   1.000
_cell.angle_alpha   90.00
_cell.angle_beta   90.00
_cell.angle_gamma   90.00
#
_symmetry.space_group_name_H-M   'P 1'
#
loop_
_entity.id
_entity.type
_entity.pdbx_description
1 polymer ?
#
loop_
_entity_poly.entity_id
_entity_poly.type
_entity_poly.pdbx_seq_one_letter_code
_entity_poly.pdbx_strand_id
1 'polypeptide(L)'
;MVGAHALQGQKDDGFPRNDIVTPMPHMLLDLFEALAEIEALCACLATQRVLMADLPAFEEDVQRMADADPAAYPAMNFDFHDRVCRLARNAELAGIADGLRQRLAPCAACNWRAPTGSSGPFANTAP
;
A
#
# COMPACT_ATOMS: atom_id res chain seq x y z
N MET A 1 -43.38 -30.27 36.18
CA MET A 1 -42.18 -30.10 37.02
C MET A 1 -40.97 -30.30 36.10
N VAL A 2 -40.69 -29.28 35.29
CA VAL A 2 -39.49 -28.41 35.29
C VAL A 2 -38.21 -29.14 34.89
N GLY A 3 -37.63 -28.71 33.77
CA GLY A 3 -36.32 -29.16 33.29
C GLY A 3 -36.05 -28.81 31.83
N ALA A 4 -36.44 -27.62 31.37
CA ALA A 4 -36.01 -27.10 30.08
C ALA A 4 -34.51 -26.80 30.17
N HIS A 5 -33.67 -27.72 29.67
CA HIS A 5 -32.27 -27.43 29.43
C HIS A 5 -32.18 -26.51 28.21
N ALA A 6 -32.09 -25.22 28.50
CA ALA A 6 -31.79 -24.19 27.54
C ALA A 6 -30.47 -24.54 26.82
N LEU A 7 -30.55 -24.70 25.50
CA LEU A 7 -29.39 -24.59 24.62
C LEU A 7 -28.86 -23.17 24.79
N GLN A 8 -27.82 -23.03 25.62
CA GLN A 8 -27.08 -21.80 25.76
C GLN A 8 -26.50 -21.49 24.38
N GLY A 9 -27.07 -20.49 23.70
CA GLY A 9 -26.51 -19.94 22.48
C GLY A 9 -25.06 -19.58 22.74
N GLN A 10 -24.15 -20.31 22.10
CA GLN A 10 -22.80 -19.86 21.86
C GLN A 10 -22.95 -18.50 21.16
N LYS A 11 -22.74 -17.42 21.91
CA LYS A 11 -22.53 -16.12 21.30
C LYS A 11 -21.28 -16.33 20.47
N ASP A 12 -21.45 -16.35 19.16
CA ASP A 12 -20.37 -16.01 18.26
C ASP A 12 -19.92 -14.63 18.72
N ASP A 13 -18.87 -14.61 19.52
CA ASP A 13 -18.21 -13.40 19.98
C ASP A 13 -17.57 -12.80 18.73
N GLY A 14 -18.44 -12.16 17.94
CA GLY A 14 -18.13 -11.62 16.64
C GLY A 14 -16.91 -10.75 16.78
N PHE A 15 -15.84 -11.20 16.16
CA PHE A 15 -14.61 -10.43 16.04
C PHE A 15 -14.99 -9.02 15.57
N PRO A 16 -14.69 -7.96 16.35
CA PRO A 16 -15.13 -6.62 16.00
C PRO A 16 -14.57 -6.27 14.61
N ARG A 17 -15.49 -6.04 13.65
CA ARG A 17 -15.16 -5.71 12.26
C ARG A 17 -14.66 -4.26 12.13
N ASN A 18 -13.66 -3.88 12.91
CA ASN A 18 -12.97 -2.61 12.70
C ASN A 18 -11.57 -2.52 13.31
N ASP A 19 -10.89 -3.64 13.56
CA ASP A 19 -9.47 -3.57 13.90
C ASP A 19 -8.71 -3.12 12.65
N ILE A 20 -8.39 -1.83 12.59
CA ILE A 20 -7.34 -1.31 11.72
C ILE A 20 -6.07 -1.98 12.23
N VAL A 21 -5.76 -3.17 11.69
CA VAL A 21 -4.52 -3.86 11.97
C VAL A 21 -3.43 -3.00 11.36
N THR A 22 -2.82 -2.14 12.17
CA THR A 22 -1.59 -1.46 11.77
C THR A 22 -0.54 -2.54 11.58
N PRO A 23 -0.09 -2.81 10.35
CA PRO A 23 0.92 -3.83 10.12
C PRO A 23 2.18 -3.44 10.89
N MET A 24 2.81 -4.44 11.49
CA MET A 24 4.11 -4.27 12.14
C MET A 24 5.12 -3.70 11.11
N PRO A 25 6.05 -2.83 11.50
CA PRO A 25 6.94 -2.13 10.56
C PRO A 25 7.70 -3.05 9.58
N HIS A 26 8.08 -4.27 9.99
CA HIS A 26 8.73 -5.24 9.12
C HIS A 26 7.80 -5.77 8.03
N MET A 27 6.55 -6.10 8.35
CA MET A 27 5.56 -6.54 7.35
C MET A 27 5.27 -5.44 6.33
N LEU A 28 5.32 -4.18 6.76
CA LEU A 28 5.16 -3.04 5.87
C LEU A 28 6.34 -2.93 4.89
N LEU A 29 7.56 -3.13 5.37
CA LEU A 29 8.77 -3.16 4.52
C LEU A 29 8.70 -4.31 3.51
N ASP A 30 8.36 -5.52 3.95
CA ASP A 30 8.22 -6.69 3.07
C ASP A 30 7.17 -6.43 1.96
N LEU A 31 6.09 -5.71 2.30
CA LEU A 31 5.07 -5.30 1.34
C LEU A 31 5.57 -4.29 0.32
N PHE A 32 6.33 -3.28 0.76
CA PHE A 32 6.94 -2.30 -0.13
C PHE A 32 7.98 -2.94 -1.05
N GLU A 33 8.82 -3.84 -0.53
CA GLU A 33 9.80 -4.57 -1.31
C GLU A 33 9.12 -5.45 -2.36
N ALA A 34 8.13 -6.23 -1.97
CA ALA A 34 7.36 -7.05 -2.91
C ALA A 34 6.67 -6.20 -3.99
N LEU A 35 6.10 -5.03 -3.63
CA LEU A 35 5.50 -4.13 -4.60
C LEU A 35 6.55 -3.58 -5.57
N ALA A 36 7.68 -3.10 -5.04
CA ALA A 36 8.76 -2.54 -5.85
C ALA A 36 9.30 -3.54 -6.87
N GLU A 37 9.49 -4.81 -6.47
CA GLU A 37 9.95 -5.87 -7.37
C GLU A 37 8.94 -6.19 -8.47
N ILE A 38 7.64 -6.24 -8.13
CA ILE A 38 6.58 -6.46 -9.13
C ILE A 38 6.47 -5.26 -10.08
N GLU A 39 6.56 -4.03 -9.58
CA GLU A 39 6.54 -2.83 -10.41
C GLU A 39 7.77 -2.75 -11.33
N ALA A 40 8.95 -3.15 -10.85
CA ALA A 40 10.16 -3.22 -11.66
C ALA A 40 10.03 -4.24 -12.80
N LEU A 41 9.50 -5.44 -12.51
CA LEU A 41 9.21 -6.45 -13.52
C LEU A 41 8.22 -5.91 -14.57
N CYS A 42 7.14 -5.27 -14.12
CA CYS A 42 6.16 -4.63 -14.98
C CYS A 42 6.80 -3.56 -15.87
N ALA A 43 7.66 -2.70 -15.32
CA ALA A 43 8.37 -1.67 -16.09
C ALA A 43 9.28 -2.28 -17.17
N CYS A 44 10.01 -3.35 -16.84
CA CYS A 44 10.83 -4.09 -17.81
C CYS A 44 10.00 -4.72 -18.94
N LEU A 45 8.78 -5.18 -18.66
CA LEU A 45 7.87 -5.70 -19.67
C LEU A 45 7.21 -4.58 -20.48
N ALA A 46 6.88 -3.47 -19.84
CA ALA A 46 6.29 -2.30 -20.46
C ALA A 46 7.21 -1.72 -21.54
N THR A 47 8.51 -1.60 -21.28
CA THR A 47 9.47 -1.11 -22.29
C THR A 47 9.53 -2.00 -23.55
N GLN A 48 9.19 -3.29 -23.43
CA GLN A 48 9.17 -4.23 -24.55
C GLN A 48 7.81 -4.27 -25.28
N ARG A 49 6.73 -3.80 -24.64
CA ARG A 49 5.33 -4.03 -25.07
C ARG A 49 4.52 -2.76 -25.30
N VAL A 50 5.03 -1.61 -24.87
CA VAL A 50 4.38 -0.30 -25.01
C VAL A 50 4.13 0.00 -26.48
N LEU A 51 2.95 0.54 -26.79
CA LEU A 51 2.62 1.00 -28.14
C LEU A 51 2.98 2.47 -28.27
N MET A 52 3.34 2.92 -29.48
CA MET A 52 3.62 4.33 -29.76
C MET A 52 2.42 5.24 -29.40
N ALA A 53 1.20 4.72 -29.48
CA ALA A 53 -0.02 5.45 -29.11
C ALA A 53 -0.12 5.72 -27.59
N ASP A 54 0.58 4.96 -26.75
CA ASP A 54 0.55 5.10 -25.29
C ASP A 54 1.56 6.17 -24.78
N LEU A 55 2.60 6.47 -25.57
CA LEU A 55 3.69 7.36 -25.18
C LEU A 55 3.26 8.81 -24.90
N PRO A 56 2.38 9.46 -25.70
CA PRO A 56 2.00 10.85 -25.43
C PRO A 56 1.33 11.03 -24.07
N ALA A 57 0.47 10.09 -23.67
CA ALA A 57 -0.19 10.12 -22.37
C ALA A 57 0.82 9.89 -21.23
N PHE A 58 1.80 9.01 -21.44
CA PHE A 58 2.86 8.76 -20.47
C PHE A 58 3.80 9.97 -20.29
N GLU A 59 4.20 10.62 -21.38
CA GLU A 59 5.00 11.85 -21.36
C GLU A 59 4.27 12.99 -20.64
N GLU A 60 2.97 13.14 -20.89
CA GLU A 60 2.15 14.15 -20.22
C GLU A 60 2.09 13.92 -18.71
N ASP A 61 1.94 12.66 -18.26
CA ASP A 61 1.92 12.33 -16.84
C ASP A 61 3.27 12.67 -16.17
N VAL A 62 4.40 12.36 -16.82
CA VAL A 62 5.75 12.72 -16.31
C VAL A 62 5.93 14.24 -16.22
N GLN A 63 5.46 14.99 -17.22
CA GLN A 63 5.51 16.45 -17.20
C GLN A 63 4.66 17.03 -16.06
N ARG A 64 3.44 16.53 -15.87
CA ARG A 64 2.56 16.98 -14.77
C ARG A 64 3.16 16.70 -13.39
N MET A 65 3.90 15.60 -13.23
CA MET A 65 4.56 15.25 -11.98
C MET A 65 5.76 16.14 -11.65
N ALA A 66 6.46 16.68 -12.66
CA ALA A 66 7.67 17.48 -12.46
C ALA A 66 7.41 18.78 -11.66
N ASP A 67 6.24 19.37 -11.86
CA ASP A 67 5.82 20.64 -11.22
C ASP A 67 4.73 20.42 -10.14
N ALA A 68 4.49 19.18 -9.72
CA ALA A 68 3.40 18.86 -8.81
C ALA A 68 3.67 19.39 -7.39
N ASP A 69 2.63 19.98 -6.79
CA ASP A 69 2.62 20.29 -5.36
C ASP A 69 2.84 19.01 -4.54
N PRO A 70 3.66 19.03 -3.47
CA PRO A 70 3.77 17.93 -2.52
C PRO A 70 2.45 17.31 -2.06
N ALA A 71 1.36 18.07 -1.98
CA ALA A 71 0.04 17.55 -1.62
C ALA A 71 -0.62 16.72 -2.75
N ALA A 72 -0.33 17.04 -4.02
CA ALA A 72 -0.88 16.37 -5.20
C ALA A 72 -0.02 15.18 -5.67
N TYR A 73 1.29 15.24 -5.40
CA TYR A 73 2.25 14.24 -5.84
C TYR A 73 1.89 12.79 -5.47
N PRO A 74 1.38 12.46 -4.26
CA PRO A 74 1.07 11.08 -3.90
C PRO A 74 0.02 10.43 -4.80
N ALA A 75 -1.02 11.19 -5.19
CA ALA A 75 -2.06 10.71 -6.09
C ALA A 75 -1.49 10.53 -7.51
N MET A 76 -0.73 11.50 -8.01
CA MET A 76 -0.09 11.40 -9.33
C MET A 76 0.90 10.24 -9.41
N ASN A 77 1.68 10.01 -8.36
CA ASN A 77 2.60 8.88 -8.28
C ASN A 77 1.86 7.54 -8.31
N PHE A 78 0.74 7.43 -7.58
CA PHE A 78 -0.10 6.24 -7.64
C PHE A 78 -0.59 5.95 -9.07
N ASP A 79 -1.16 6.96 -9.72
CA ASP A 79 -1.70 6.83 -11.08
C ASP A 79 -0.60 6.50 -12.10
N PHE A 80 0.59 7.09 -11.93
CA PHE A 80 1.75 6.81 -12.77
C PHE A 80 2.20 5.35 -12.66
N HIS A 81 2.38 4.84 -11.44
CA HIS A 81 2.80 3.45 -11.21
C HIS A 81 1.72 2.42 -11.64
N ASP A 82 0.44 2.74 -11.48
CA ASP A 82 -0.67 1.94 -12.03
C ASP A 82 -0.60 1.88 -13.56
N ARG A 83 -0.40 3.02 -14.22
CA ARG A 83 -0.23 3.06 -15.68
C ARG A 83 0.95 2.21 -16.14
N VAL A 84 2.13 2.35 -15.52
CA VAL A 84 3.32 1.54 -15.85
C VAL A 84 3.01 0.04 -15.76
N CYS A 85 2.30 -0.39 -14.71
CA CYS A 85 1.88 -1.79 -14.56
C CYS A 85 0.97 -2.26 -15.69
N ARG A 86 0.03 -1.42 -16.14
CA ARG A 86 -0.86 -1.75 -17.26
C ARG A 86 -0.16 -1.80 -18.60
N LEU A 87 0.88 -0.98 -18.81
CA LEU A 87 1.71 -1.00 -20.02
C LEU A 87 2.52 -2.29 -20.17
N ALA A 88 2.71 -3.07 -19.09
CA ALA A 88 3.24 -4.44 -19.19
C ALA A 88 2.34 -5.38 -20.01
N ARG A 89 1.09 -4.99 -20.28
CA ARG A 89 0.07 -5.76 -21.04
C ARG A 89 -0.11 -7.18 -20.49
N ASN A 90 -0.08 -7.32 -19.17
CA ASN A 90 -0.35 -8.56 -18.45
C ASN A 90 -1.27 -8.22 -17.27
N ALA A 91 -2.53 -8.66 -17.34
CA ALA A 91 -3.56 -8.29 -16.38
C ALA A 91 -3.32 -8.93 -15.01
N GLU A 92 -2.74 -10.13 -14.98
CA GLU A 92 -2.43 -10.86 -13.76
C GLU A 92 -1.31 -10.17 -12.98
N LEU A 93 -0.24 -9.73 -13.66
CA LEU A 93 0.84 -8.96 -13.03
C LEU A 93 0.35 -7.61 -12.50
N ALA A 94 -0.49 -6.90 -13.28
CA ALA A 94 -1.13 -5.67 -12.82
C ALA A 94 -2.01 -5.92 -11.58
N GLY A 95 -2.80 -7.00 -11.58
CA GLY A 95 -3.63 -7.40 -10.45
C GLY A 95 -2.83 -7.74 -9.19
N ILE A 96 -1.65 -8.35 -9.32
CA ILE A 96 -0.75 -8.59 -8.18
C ILE A 96 -0.27 -7.26 -7.59
N ALA A 97 0.15 -6.31 -8.42
CA ALA A 97 0.57 -4.97 -7.96
C ALA A 97 -0.59 -4.25 -7.24
N ASP A 98 -1.79 -4.29 -7.80
CA ASP A 98 -2.99 -3.68 -7.19
C ASP A 98 -3.34 -4.31 -5.84
N GLY A 99 -3.24 -5.63 -5.71
CA GLY A 99 -3.44 -6.32 -4.44
C GLY A 99 -2.43 -5.90 -3.37
N LEU A 100 -1.17 -5.67 -3.74
CA LEU A 100 -0.14 -5.16 -2.84
C LEU A 100 -0.42 -3.70 -2.43
N ARG A 101 -0.80 -2.83 -3.37
CA ARG A 101 -1.17 -1.43 -3.07
C ARG A 101 -2.38 -1.33 -2.14
N GLN A 102 -3.40 -2.15 -2.33
CA GLN A 102 -4.57 -2.18 -1.45
C GLN A 102 -4.21 -2.57 -0.01
N ARG A 103 -3.24 -3.48 0.17
CA ARG A 103 -2.73 -3.85 1.50
C ARG A 103 -1.92 -2.71 2.14
N LEU A 104 -1.31 -1.83 1.35
CA LEU A 104 -0.59 -0.64 1.80
C LEU A 104 -1.48 0.59 2.03
N ALA A 105 -2.68 0.64 1.42
CA ALA A 105 -3.58 1.79 1.48
C ALA A 105 -3.95 2.27 2.90
N PRO A 106 -4.23 1.38 3.88
CA PRO A 106 -4.51 1.81 5.26
C PRO A 106 -3.32 2.52 5.91
N CYS A 107 -2.09 2.13 5.56
CA CYS A 107 -0.87 2.73 6.08
C CYS A 107 -0.56 4.08 5.43
N ALA A 108 -0.85 4.23 4.13
CA ALA A 108 -0.64 5.48 3.41
C ALA A 108 -1.62 6.60 3.85
N ALA A 109 -2.86 6.24 4.22
CA ALA A 109 -3.87 7.18 4.72
C ALA A 109 -3.56 7.68 6.14
N CYS A 110 -2.88 6.87 6.95
CA CYS A 110 -2.42 7.27 8.26
C CYS A 110 -1.09 8.01 8.06
N ASN A 111 -1.08 9.35 8.04
CA ASN A 111 0.15 10.18 8.01
C ASN A 111 1.17 9.66 9.02
N TRP A 112 2.06 8.75 8.58
CA TRP A 112 3.03 8.08 9.41
C TRP A 112 4.04 9.14 9.83
N ARG A 113 3.78 9.74 10.98
CA ARG A 113 4.78 10.43 11.77
C ARG A 113 5.55 9.35 12.50
N ALA A 114 6.85 9.25 12.23
CA ALA A 114 7.76 8.52 13.10
C ALA A 114 7.47 8.95 14.56
N PRO A 115 7.41 8.03 15.53
CA PRO A 115 7.19 8.42 16.91
C PRO A 115 8.32 9.37 17.34
N THR A 116 8.03 10.66 17.43
CA THR A 116 8.86 11.64 18.11
C THR A 116 8.72 11.37 19.60
N GLY A 117 9.45 10.37 20.08
CA GLY A 117 9.23 9.82 21.41
C GLY A 117 10.25 8.76 21.81
N SER A 118 11.53 8.99 21.55
CA SER A 118 12.60 8.32 22.31
C SER A 118 13.20 9.29 23.34
N SER A 119 12.37 9.79 24.25
CA SER A 119 12.84 10.11 25.60
C SER A 119 13.05 8.78 26.34
N GLY A 120 14.03 8.00 25.89
CA GLY A 120 14.47 6.81 26.59
C GLY A 120 15.15 7.18 27.91
N PRO A 121 15.16 6.29 28.92
CA PRO A 121 15.64 6.59 30.28
C PRO A 121 17.17 6.76 30.40
N PHE A 122 17.89 6.99 29.29
CA PHE A 122 19.35 7.14 29.26
C PHE A 122 19.83 8.59 29.06
N ALA A 123 18.96 9.58 29.31
CA ALA A 123 19.40 10.97 29.41
C ALA A 123 19.99 11.26 30.80
N ASN A 124 21.15 10.69 31.13
CA ASN A 124 22.21 11.30 31.97
C ASN A 124 23.41 10.36 32.15
N THR A 125 24.58 10.70 31.60
CA THR A 125 25.82 11.00 32.37
C THR A 125 26.91 11.46 31.41
N ALA A 126 27.15 12.78 31.39
CA ALA A 126 28.38 13.36 30.86
C ALA A 126 29.51 13.18 31.90
N PRO A 127 30.77 12.96 31.49
CA PRO A 127 31.92 13.32 32.31
C PRO A 127 32.16 14.83 32.31
#